data_AF-A0A9E0UU52-F1
#
_entry.id   AF-A0A9E0UU52-F1
#
_cell.length_a   1.000
_cell.length_b   1.000
_cell.length_c   1.000
_cell.angle_alpha   90.00
_cell.angle_beta   90.00
_cell.angle_gamma   90.00
#
_symmetry.space_group_name_H-M   'P 1'
#
loop_
_entity.id
_entity.type
_entity.pdbx_description
1 polymer ?
#
loop_
_entity_poly.entity_id
_entity_poly.type
_entity_poly.pdbx_seq_one_letter_code
_entity_poly.pdbx_strand_id
1 'polypeptide(L)'
;MLEQLSKLEDSVSSSSMDKEKKAEILAEIDALRLEFISSNEISHPFRKAFNKLRKTIFEFEKDHPFLVKNINEISSMLSNMGI
;
A
#
# COMPACT_ATOMS: atom_id res chain seq x y z
N MET A 1 5.23 -2.72 9.86
CA MET A 1 5.07 -2.40 8.43
C MET A 1 4.44 -3.58 7.69
N LEU A 2 5.08 -4.77 7.67
CA LEU A 2 4.52 -5.97 7.04
C LEU A 2 3.09 -6.31 7.48
N GLU A 3 2.80 -6.23 8.79
CA GLU A 3 1.44 -6.43 9.31
C GLU A 3 0.42 -5.42 8.77
N GLN A 4 0.83 -4.17 8.53
CA GLN A 4 -0.06 -3.15 7.96
C GLN A 4 -0.29 -3.38 6.47
N LEU A 5 0.71 -3.88 5.73
CA LEU A 5 0.51 -4.33 4.36
C LEU A 5 -0.43 -5.51 4.27
N SER A 6 -0.33 -6.49 5.19
CA SER A 6 -1.31 -7.58 5.27
C SER A 6 -2.72 -7.06 5.55
N LYS A 7 -2.89 -6.12 6.49
CA LYS A 7 -4.20 -5.49 6.75
C LYS A 7 -4.75 -4.76 5.53
N LEU A 8 -3.89 -4.06 4.79
CA LEU A 8 -4.28 -3.38 3.55
C LEU A 8 -4.69 -4.39 2.47
N GLU A 9 -3.93 -5.48 2.32
CA GLU A 9 -4.22 -6.59 1.42
C GLU A 9 -5.57 -7.24 1.72
N ASP A 10 -5.86 -7.52 2.99
CA ASP A 10 -7.15 -8.07 3.43
C ASP A 10 -8.31 -7.10 3.13
N SER A 11 -8.09 -5.81 3.35
CA SER A 11 -9.08 -4.77 3.09
C SER A 11 -9.37 -4.62 1.59
N VAL A 12 -8.33 -4.70 0.74
CA VAL A 12 -8.46 -4.67 -0.72
C VAL A 12 -9.14 -5.94 -1.21
N SER A 13 -8.77 -7.10 -0.67
CA SER A 13 -9.35 -8.40 -1.03
C SER A 13 -10.84 -8.49 -0.71
N SER A 14 -11.25 -7.96 0.45
CA SER A 14 -12.66 -7.92 0.89
C SER A 14 -13.50 -6.79 0.28
N SER A 15 -12.85 -5.80 -0.36
CA SER A 15 -13.55 -4.68 -1.00
C SER A 15 -14.43 -5.09 -2.19
N SER A 16 -15.46 -4.29 -2.48
CA SER A 16 -16.35 -4.49 -3.62
C SER A 16 -15.80 -3.96 -4.96
N MET A 17 -14.49 -3.70 -5.03
CA MET A 17 -13.81 -3.14 -6.20
C MET A 17 -13.86 -4.05 -7.43
N ASP A 18 -13.74 -3.45 -8.62
CA ASP A 18 -13.52 -4.18 -9.87
C ASP A 18 -12.32 -5.12 -9.76
N LYS A 19 -12.45 -6.32 -10.33
CA LYS A 19 -11.40 -7.35 -10.27
C LYS A 19 -10.05 -6.88 -10.80
N GLU A 20 -10.06 -6.11 -11.89
CA GLU A 20 -8.84 -5.62 -12.54
C GLU A 20 -8.09 -4.63 -11.63
N LYS A 21 -8.81 -3.67 -11.06
CA LYS A 21 -8.25 -2.68 -10.11
C LYS A 21 -7.80 -3.32 -8.81
N LYS A 22 -8.57 -4.29 -8.32
CA LYS A 22 -8.19 -5.08 -7.15
C LYS A 22 -6.86 -5.80 -7.41
N ALA A 23 -6.72 -6.45 -8.57
CA ALA A 23 -5.48 -7.12 -8.94
C ALA A 23 -4.30 -6.15 -9.07
N GLU A 24 -4.51 -4.94 -9.60
CA GLU A 24 -3.49 -3.91 -9.68
C GLU A 24 -2.99 -3.49 -8.28
N ILE A 25 -3.89 -3.18 -7.36
CA ILE A 25 -3.52 -2.77 -5.99
C ILE A 25 -2.81 -3.92 -5.26
N LEU A 26 -3.28 -5.16 -5.41
CA LEU A 26 -2.63 -6.32 -4.80
C LEU A 26 -1.22 -6.54 -5.35
N ALA A 27 -1.01 -6.36 -6.66
CA ALA A 27 0.32 -6.44 -7.26
C ALA A 27 1.26 -5.33 -6.74
N GLU A 28 0.74 -4.13 -6.50
CA GLU A 28 1.52 -3.03 -5.91
C GLU A 28 1.87 -3.27 -4.44
N ILE A 29 0.98 -3.87 -3.67
CA ILE A 29 1.24 -4.30 -2.29
C ILE A 29 2.34 -5.36 -2.26
N ASP A 30 2.28 -6.35 -3.17
CA ASP A 30 3.27 -7.42 -3.24
C ASP A 30 4.65 -6.89 -3.65
N ALA A 31 4.70 -6.01 -4.65
CA ALA A 31 5.94 -5.32 -5.05
C ALA A 31 6.55 -4.53 -3.88
N LEU A 32 5.72 -3.83 -3.10
CA LEU A 32 6.19 -3.08 -1.94
C LEU A 32 6.70 -4.01 -0.83
N ARG A 33 6.05 -5.16 -0.62
CA ARG A 33 6.46 -6.18 0.34
C ARG A 33 7.80 -6.80 -0.05
N LEU A 34 7.99 -7.12 -1.33
CA LEU A 34 9.25 -7.62 -1.86
C LEU A 34 10.38 -6.61 -1.67
N GLU A 35 10.17 -5.34 -2.01
CA GLU A 35 11.14 -4.26 -1.80
C GLU A 35 11.52 -4.07 -0.33
N PHE A 36 10.55 -4.22 0.58
CA PHE A 36 10.79 -4.13 2.02
C PHE A 36 11.62 -5.29 2.57
N ILE A 37 11.42 -6.50 2.04
CA ILE A 37 12.13 -7.71 2.48
C ILE A 37 13.53 -7.77 1.85
N SER A 38 13.65 -7.38 0.58
CA SER A 38 14.91 -7.43 -0.17
C SER A 38 15.90 -6.34 0.24
N SER A 39 15.40 -5.20 0.70
CA SER A 39 16.24 -4.08 1.11
C SER A 39 16.49 -4.12 2.62
N ASN A 40 17.76 -4.28 3.01
CA ASN A 40 18.20 -4.21 4.41
C ASN A 40 17.98 -2.80 5.02
N GLU A 41 17.74 -1.78 4.16
CA GLU A 41 17.35 -0.41 4.49
C GLU A 41 16.21 0.03 3.56
N ILE A 42 15.25 0.81 4.05
CA ILE A 42 14.17 1.35 3.22
C ILE A 42 14.78 2.33 2.19
N SER A 43 14.80 1.92 0.93
CA SER A 43 15.54 2.56 -0.15
C SER A 43 14.67 3.49 -1.02
N HIS A 44 15.30 4.28 -1.91
CA HIS A 44 14.60 5.12 -2.88
C HIS A 44 13.55 4.35 -3.74
N PRO A 45 13.84 3.12 -4.22
CA PRO A 45 12.88 2.21 -4.83
C PRO A 45 11.62 1.95 -4.00
N PHE A 46 11.78 1.68 -2.70
CA PHE A 46 10.64 1.45 -1.80
C PHE A 46 9.72 2.67 -1.74
N ARG A 47 10.28 3.88 -1.60
CA ARG A 47 9.47 5.12 -1.55
C ARG A 47 8.72 5.37 -2.85
N LYS A 48 9.33 5.03 -3.99
CA LYS A 48 8.69 5.13 -5.30
C LYS A 48 7.53 4.13 -5.43
N ALA A 49 7.72 2.88 -5.01
CA ALA A 49 6.68 1.86 -4.98
C ALA A 49 5.51 2.27 -4.05
N PHE A 50 5.82 2.79 -2.86
CA PHE A 50 4.79 3.26 -1.92
C PHE A 50 3.96 4.41 -2.48
N ASN A 51 4.61 5.39 -3.10
CA ASN A 51 3.92 6.51 -3.73
C ASN A 51 3.02 6.07 -4.89
N LYS A 52 3.41 5.02 -5.63
CA LYS A 52 2.58 4.42 -6.67
C LYS A 52 1.32 3.80 -6.05
N LEU A 53 1.49 2.91 -5.07
CA LEU A 53 0.40 2.30 -4.31
C LEU A 53 -0.56 3.35 -3.72
N ARG A 54 0.00 4.41 -3.14
CA ARG A 54 -0.77 5.52 -2.60
C ARG A 54 -1.62 6.15 -3.71
N LYS A 55 -1.03 6.55 -4.83
CA LYS A 55 -1.78 7.14 -5.94
C LYS A 55 -2.94 6.25 -6.40
N THR A 56 -2.68 4.97 -6.62
CA THR A 56 -3.68 4.00 -7.06
C THR A 56 -4.84 3.91 -6.07
N ILE A 57 -4.57 3.88 -4.76
CA ILE A 57 -5.63 3.87 -3.73
C ILE A 57 -6.42 5.18 -3.70
N PHE A 58 -5.75 6.33 -3.87
CA PHE A 58 -6.41 7.63 -3.87
C PHE A 58 -7.41 7.81 -5.03
N GLU A 59 -7.22 7.13 -6.16
CA GLU A 59 -8.20 7.14 -7.26
C GLU A 59 -9.57 6.58 -6.84
N PHE A 60 -9.60 5.79 -5.76
CA PHE A 60 -10.81 5.15 -5.23
C PHE A 60 -11.25 5.71 -3.88
N GLU A 61 -10.74 6.87 -3.48
CA GLU A 61 -11.03 7.49 -2.17
C GLU A 61 -12.53 7.66 -1.91
N LYS A 62 -13.30 8.00 -2.96
CA LYS A 62 -14.74 8.25 -2.84
C LYS A 62 -15.53 6.96 -2.55
N ASP A 63 -15.11 5.85 -3.14
CA ASP A 63 -15.81 4.57 -3.04
C ASP A 63 -15.31 3.72 -1.86
N HIS A 64 -14.03 3.88 -1.50
CA HIS A 64 -13.34 3.08 -0.49
C HIS A 64 -12.48 3.93 0.46
N PRO A 65 -13.10 4.83 1.27
CA PRO A 65 -12.37 5.74 2.16
C PRO A 65 -11.55 5.00 3.25
N PHE A 66 -11.93 3.77 3.59
CA PHE A 66 -11.18 2.93 4.52
C PHE A 66 -9.80 2.52 3.96
N LEU A 67 -9.66 2.34 2.65
CA LEU A 67 -8.36 2.04 2.03
C LEU A 67 -7.41 3.25 2.15
N VAL A 68 -7.96 4.46 1.98
CA VAL A 68 -7.21 5.70 2.17
C VAL A 68 -6.76 5.88 3.62
N LYS A 69 -7.59 5.49 4.58
CA LYS A 69 -7.18 5.46 5.99
C LYS A 69 -6.00 4.52 6.22
N ASN A 70 -6.10 3.28 5.72
CA ASN A 70 -5.05 2.27 5.89
C ASN A 70 -3.73 2.70 5.24
N ILE A 71 -3.75 3.29 4.04
CA ILE A 71 -2.52 3.77 3.39
C ILE A 71 -1.91 4.98 4.12
N ASN A 72 -2.74 5.85 4.72
CA ASN A 72 -2.25 6.97 5.52
C ASN A 72 -1.62 6.52 6.86
N GLU A 73 -2.12 5.44 7.46
CA GLU A 73 -1.49 4.81 8.62
C GLU A 73 -0.09 4.27 8.25
N ILE A 74 0.03 3.61 7.10
CA ILE A 74 1.34 3.15 6.58
C ILE A 74 2.26 4.36 6.31
N SER A 75 1.75 5.42 5.68
CA SER A 75 2.53 6.64 5.43
C SER A 75 3.07 7.25 6.74
N SER A 76 2.25 7.28 7.80
CA SER A 76 2.66 7.82 9.10
C SER A 76 3.74 6.96 9.75
N MET A 77 3.66 5.63 9.60
CA MET A 77 4.71 4.73 10.07
C MET A 77 6.02 4.94 9.33
N LEU A 78 5.98 5.13 8.01
CA LEU A 78 7.17 5.42 7.20
C LEU A 78 7.82 6.73 7.66
N SER A 79 7.04 7.78 7.88
CA SER A 79 7.55 9.05 8.41
C SER A 79 8.16 8.92 9.81
N ASN A 80 7.58 8.09 10.67
CA ASN A 80 8.17 7.79 11.99
C ASN A 80 9.47 6.98 11.90
N MET A 81 9.68 6.25 10.81
CA MET A 81 10.95 5.57 10.51
C MET A 81 11.99 6.51 9.86
N GLY A 82 11.67 7.79 9.70
CA GLY A 82 12.55 8.81 9.12
C GLY A 82 12.46 8.92 7.59
N ILE A 83 11.34 8.48 6.98
CA ILE A 83 11.18 8.31 5.52
C ILE A 83 9.97 9.06 4.96
#